data_AF-A0A519KR50-F1
#
_entry.id   AF-A0A519KR50-F1
#
_cell.length_a   1.000
_cell.length_b   1.000
_cell.length_c   1.000
_cell.angle_alpha   90.00
_cell.angle_beta   90.00
_cell.angle_gamma   90.00
#
_symmetry.space_group_name_H-M   'P 1'
#
loop_
_entity.id
_entity.type
_entity.pdbx_description
1 polymer ?
#
loop_
_entity_poly.entity_id
_entity_poly.type
_entity_poly.pdbx_seq_one_letter_code
_entity_poly.pdbx_strand_id
1 'polypeptide(L)'
;LEALRAASLVTYVRGVSVTPADLRADVGTMDPMHVPARGFPVGVTGPQLIELAQGAVEGGGMAVYLFHGVGGDHLQVTLEAHQALIDWLKANPDVWVTTLQGALDWAKDHPDQ
;
A
#
# COMPACT_ATOMS: atom_id res chain seq x y z
N LEU A 1 3.64 -2.47 -19.05
CA LEU A 1 4.65 -2.17 -18.01
C LEU A 1 6.05 -2.16 -18.62
N GLU A 2 6.45 -3.20 -19.35
CA GLU A 2 7.79 -3.24 -19.97
C GLU A 2 8.09 -2.12 -20.98
N ALA A 3 7.11 -1.66 -21.75
CA ALA A 3 7.30 -0.47 -22.59
C ALA A 3 7.59 0.81 -21.77
N LEU A 4 6.97 0.96 -20.59
CA LEU A 4 7.23 2.08 -19.69
C LEU A 4 8.62 1.96 -19.06
N ARG A 5 9.03 0.73 -18.70
CA ARG A 5 10.38 0.43 -18.20
C ARG A 5 11.44 0.78 -19.25
N ALA A 6 11.27 0.30 -20.48
CA ALA A 6 12.19 0.59 -21.58
C ALA A 6 12.28 2.09 -21.91
N ALA A 7 11.18 2.83 -21.76
CA ALA A 7 11.13 4.26 -22.04
C ALA A 7 11.72 5.13 -20.91
N SER A 8 11.96 4.58 -19.71
CA SER A 8 12.47 5.32 -18.54
C SER A 8 11.65 6.58 -18.18
N LEU A 9 10.34 6.57 -18.45
CA LEU A 9 9.44 7.71 -18.19
C LEU A 9 8.88 7.72 -16.76
N VAL A 10 8.86 6.55 -16.11
CA VAL A 10 8.36 6.37 -14.75
C VAL A 10 9.33 5.48 -13.99
N THR A 11 9.43 5.70 -12.68
CA THR A 11 10.28 4.92 -11.77
C THR A 11 9.54 3.74 -11.16
N TYR A 12 8.21 3.76 -11.13
CA TYR A 12 7.38 2.67 -10.63
C TYR A 12 5.97 2.68 -11.21
N VAL A 13 5.27 1.55 -11.07
CA VAL A 13 3.84 1.42 -11.36
C VAL A 13 3.19 0.55 -10.28
N ARG A 14 1.95 0.88 -9.93
CA ARG A 14 1.15 0.13 -8.95
C ARG A 14 -0.11 -0.49 -9.55
N GLY A 15 -0.44 -1.70 -9.13
CA GLY A 15 -1.64 -2.43 -9.51
C GLY A 15 -2.90 -1.97 -8.75
N VAL A 16 -3.92 -2.84 -8.71
CA VAL A 16 -5.17 -2.62 -7.95
C VAL A 16 -5.62 -3.85 -7.14
N SER A 17 -4.79 -4.89 -7.13
CA SER A 17 -5.00 -6.14 -6.41
C SER A 17 -3.76 -6.49 -5.57
N VAL A 18 -3.99 -7.21 -4.47
CA VAL A 18 -2.96 -7.66 -3.52
C VAL A 18 -3.32 -9.06 -3.03
N THR A 19 -2.37 -9.99 -3.10
CA THR A 19 -2.42 -11.32 -2.47
C THR A 19 -1.77 -11.30 -1.08
N PRO A 20 -2.00 -12.33 -0.24
CA PRO A 20 -1.27 -12.44 1.03
C PRO A 20 0.25 -12.58 0.86
N ALA A 21 0.74 -13.12 -0.27
CA ALA A 21 2.16 -13.22 -0.54
C ALA A 21 2.77 -11.85 -0.82
N ASP A 22 2.05 -11.00 -1.57
CA ASP A 22 2.47 -9.63 -1.89
C ASP A 22 2.71 -8.78 -0.64
N LEU A 23 1.86 -8.92 0.38
CA LEU A 23 2.00 -8.19 1.66
C LEU A 23 3.24 -8.59 2.45
N ARG A 24 3.73 -9.80 2.24
CA ARG A 24 4.90 -10.35 2.93
C ARG A 24 6.15 -10.33 2.06
N ALA A 25 6.07 -9.74 0.87
CA ALA A 25 7.20 -9.62 -0.02
C ALA A 25 8.19 -8.60 0.54
N ASP A 26 9.46 -8.93 0.41
CA ASP A 26 10.57 -8.02 0.69
C ASP A 26 10.52 -6.84 -0.29
N VAL A 27 10.45 -5.62 0.25
CA VAL A 27 10.34 -4.39 -0.53
C VAL A 27 11.66 -4.07 -1.24
N GLY A 28 12.82 -4.43 -0.65
CA GLY A 28 14.15 -4.22 -1.22
C GLY A 28 14.39 -5.00 -2.51
N THR A 29 13.70 -6.13 -2.69
CA THR A 29 13.82 -7.00 -3.88
C THR A 29 12.59 -6.96 -4.80
N MET A 30 11.57 -6.14 -4.45
CA MET A 30 10.36 -5.99 -5.25
C MET A 30 10.64 -5.30 -6.60
N ASP A 31 10.02 -5.78 -7.68
CA ASP A 31 10.05 -5.09 -8.96
C ASP A 31 9.19 -3.81 -8.91
N PRO A 32 9.77 -2.60 -9.01
CA PRO A 32 9.03 -1.35 -8.89
C PRO A 32 8.00 -1.14 -10.01
N MET A 33 8.07 -1.91 -11.11
CA MET A 33 7.05 -1.84 -12.17
C MET A 33 5.83 -2.72 -11.89
N HIS A 34 5.85 -3.53 -10.83
CA HIS A 34 4.78 -4.45 -10.46
C HIS A 34 4.40 -4.33 -8.97
N VAL A 35 4.31 -3.09 -8.46
CA VAL A 35 3.97 -2.86 -7.04
C VAL A 35 2.50 -3.24 -6.78
N PRO A 36 2.21 -4.12 -5.82
CA PRO A 36 0.85 -4.50 -5.47
C PRO A 36 0.19 -3.36 -4.66
N ALA A 37 -1.07 -3.06 -4.95
CA ALA A 37 -1.86 -2.07 -4.22
C ALA A 37 -3.32 -2.49 -4.20
N ARG A 38 -4.05 -2.24 -3.12
CA ARG A 38 -5.44 -2.69 -2.97
C ARG A 38 -6.40 -1.51 -3.06
N GLY A 39 -7.30 -1.58 -4.04
CA GLY A 39 -8.53 -0.77 -4.04
C GLY A 39 -9.60 -1.39 -3.16
N PHE A 40 -10.50 -0.58 -2.61
CA PHE A 40 -11.56 -1.04 -1.74
C PHE A 40 -12.96 -0.78 -2.33
N PRO A 41 -13.91 -1.72 -2.16
CA PRO A 41 -15.28 -1.51 -2.58
C PRO A 41 -16.03 -0.56 -1.64
N VAL A 42 -17.16 -0.04 -2.11
CA VAL A 42 -18.12 0.68 -1.25
C VAL A 42 -18.57 -0.24 -0.11
N GLY A 43 -18.61 0.30 1.10
CA GLY A 43 -18.99 -0.44 2.31
C GLY A 43 -17.85 -1.20 2.98
N VAL A 44 -16.61 -1.01 2.54
CA VAL A 44 -15.44 -1.48 3.31
C VAL A 44 -15.48 -0.91 4.74
N THR A 45 -15.16 -1.77 5.69
CA THR A 45 -15.14 -1.41 7.11
C THR A 45 -13.73 -1.05 7.59
N GLY A 46 -13.63 -0.28 8.67
CA GLY A 46 -12.35 0.01 9.32
C GLY A 46 -11.51 -1.24 9.62
N PRO A 47 -12.07 -2.30 10.22
CA PRO A 47 -11.36 -3.57 10.42
C PRO A 47 -10.79 -4.18 9.14
N GLN A 48 -11.49 -4.12 8.01
CA GLN A 48 -10.98 -4.64 6.74
C GLN A 48 -9.85 -3.79 6.15
N LEU A 49 -9.85 -2.48 6.43
CA LEU A 49 -8.71 -1.63 6.09
C LEU A 49 -7.50 -1.98 6.95
N ILE A 50 -7.71 -2.20 8.25
CA ILE A 50 -6.66 -2.56 9.22
C ILE A 50 -6.06 -3.93 8.90
N GLU A 51 -6.88 -4.89 8.47
CA GLU A 51 -6.44 -6.24 8.07
C GLU A 51 -5.34 -6.20 6.99
N LEU A 52 -5.43 -5.26 6.04
CA LEU A 52 -4.40 -5.09 5.02
C LEU A 52 -3.06 -4.67 5.63
N ALA A 53 -3.08 -3.73 6.59
CA ALA A 53 -1.86 -3.28 7.27
C ALA A 53 -1.28 -4.40 8.14
N GLN A 54 -2.12 -5.12 8.87
CA GLN A 54 -1.71 -6.27 9.69
C GLN A 54 -1.02 -7.34 8.86
N GLY A 55 -1.56 -7.67 7.67
CA GLY A 55 -0.93 -8.63 6.77
C GLY A 55 0.47 -8.21 6.30
N ALA A 56 0.73 -6.91 6.14
CA ALA A 56 2.07 -6.40 5.83
C ALA A 56 3.00 -6.45 7.06
N VAL A 57 2.51 -6.07 8.23
CA VAL A 57 3.26 -6.12 9.49
C VAL A 57 3.71 -7.55 9.81
N GLU A 58 2.82 -8.54 9.68
CA GLU A 58 3.16 -9.96 9.93
C GLU A 58 4.27 -10.49 9.02
N GLY A 59 4.42 -9.93 7.82
CA GLY A 59 5.44 -10.33 6.86
C GLY A 59 6.70 -9.46 6.85
N GLY A 60 6.71 -8.34 7.57
CA GLY A 60 7.73 -7.30 7.39
C GLY A 60 7.72 -6.64 6.01
N GLY A 61 6.58 -6.67 5.30
CA GLY A 61 6.44 -6.11 3.95
C GLY A 61 5.71 -4.76 3.95
N MET A 62 5.02 -4.46 2.84
CA MET A 62 4.36 -3.17 2.62
C MET A 62 2.89 -3.33 2.20
N ALA A 63 2.02 -2.46 2.74
CA ALA A 63 0.63 -2.31 2.32
C ALA A 63 0.44 -1.00 1.55
N VAL A 64 0.02 -1.08 0.28
CA VAL A 64 -0.29 0.11 -0.54
C VAL A 64 -1.80 0.25 -0.71
N TYR A 65 -2.35 1.35 -0.20
CA TYR A 65 -3.78 1.65 -0.25
C TYR A 65 -4.12 2.48 -1.48
N LEU A 66 -5.19 2.09 -2.18
CA LEU A 66 -5.81 2.89 -3.23
C LEU A 66 -7.21 3.29 -2.78
N PHE A 67 -7.39 4.58 -2.51
CA PHE A 67 -8.70 5.17 -2.25
C PHE A 67 -9.13 6.00 -3.46
N HIS A 68 -10.33 5.73 -3.99
CA HIS A 68 -10.93 6.57 -5.05
C HIS A 68 -11.46 7.89 -4.47
N GLY A 69 -11.90 7.86 -3.20
CA GLY A 69 -12.31 9.00 -2.41
C GLY A 69 -12.55 8.59 -0.96
N VAL A 70 -12.46 9.56 -0.05
CA VAL A 70 -12.79 9.41 1.37
C VAL A 70 -13.90 10.40 1.70
N GLY A 71 -15.07 9.91 2.08
CA GLY A 71 -16.26 10.74 2.34
C GLY A 71 -16.83 11.51 1.13
N GLY A 72 -16.51 11.08 -0.10
CA GLY A 72 -16.96 11.70 -1.36
C GLY A 72 -18.22 11.04 -1.95
N ASP A 73 -18.40 11.02 -3.28
CA ASP A 73 -19.62 10.44 -3.89
C ASP A 73 -19.41 9.07 -4.57
N HIS A 74 -18.21 8.74 -5.06
CA HIS A 74 -17.94 7.53 -5.86
C HIS A 74 -16.88 6.61 -5.26
N LEU A 75 -17.17 5.29 -5.20
CA LEU A 75 -16.28 4.23 -4.69
C LEU A 75 -15.56 4.60 -3.38
N GLN A 76 -16.34 5.23 -2.51
CA GLN A 76 -15.84 5.92 -1.33
C GLN A 76 -15.64 4.97 -0.16
N VAL A 77 -14.52 5.18 0.52
CA VAL A 77 -14.35 4.75 1.90
C VAL A 77 -15.03 5.80 2.79
N THR A 78 -15.82 5.36 3.76
CA THR A 78 -16.47 6.32 4.68
C THR A 78 -15.43 6.99 5.57
N LEU A 79 -15.75 8.18 6.09
CA LEU A 79 -14.86 8.87 7.03
C LEU A 79 -14.61 8.02 8.26
N GLU A 80 -15.62 7.30 8.75
CA GLU A 80 -15.55 6.44 9.92
C GLU A 80 -14.61 5.25 9.70
N ALA A 81 -14.72 4.58 8.53
CA ALA A 81 -13.85 3.46 8.19
C ALA A 81 -12.39 3.93 8.05
N HIS A 82 -12.18 5.05 7.36
CA HIS A 82 -10.85 5.65 7.23
C HIS A 82 -10.28 6.08 8.59
N GLN A 83 -11.08 6.71 9.44
CA GLN A 83 -10.65 7.16 10.76
C GLN A 83 -10.22 5.98 11.64
N ALA A 84 -10.92 4.84 11.58
CA ALA A 84 -10.51 3.63 12.28
C ALA A 84 -9.11 3.13 11.86
N LEU A 85 -8.77 3.21 10.56
CA LEU A 85 -7.41 2.90 10.10
C LEU A 85 -6.39 3.90 10.66
N ILE A 86 -6.70 5.20 10.65
CA ILE A 86 -5.80 6.24 11.18
C ILE A 86 -5.57 6.06 12.68
N ASP A 87 -6.62 5.78 13.45
CA ASP A 87 -6.52 5.55 14.89
C ASP A 87 -5.67 4.31 15.20
N TRP A 88 -5.84 3.25 14.40
CA TRP A 88 -5.01 2.05 14.50
C TRP A 88 -3.55 2.35 14.16
N LEU A 89 -3.25 3.04 13.04
CA LEU A 89 -1.87 3.40 12.67
C LEU A 89 -1.20 4.26 13.75
N LYS A 90 -1.94 5.21 14.34
CA LYS A 90 -1.45 6.04 15.44
C LYS A 90 -1.13 5.23 16.70
N ALA A 91 -1.88 4.16 16.96
CA ALA A 91 -1.63 3.25 18.08
C ALA A 91 -0.50 2.24 17.83
N ASN A 92 -0.01 2.13 16.59
CA ASN A 92 1.06 1.20 16.18
C ASN A 92 2.25 1.98 15.59
N PRO A 93 3.05 2.66 16.43
CA PRO A 93 4.10 3.57 15.96
C PRO A 93 5.26 2.88 15.23
N ASP A 94 5.39 1.56 15.36
CA ASP A 94 6.37 0.76 14.62
C ASP A 94 6.01 0.60 13.13
N VAL A 95 4.77 0.92 12.74
CA VAL A 95 4.35 0.95 11.34
C VAL A 95 4.82 2.24 10.69
N TRP A 96 5.73 2.12 9.71
CA TRP A 96 6.16 3.27 8.92
C TRP A 96 5.10 3.66 7.89
N VAL A 97 4.49 4.84 8.08
CA VAL A 97 3.54 5.43 7.12
C VAL A 97 4.28 6.45 6.25
N THR A 98 4.31 6.21 4.94
CA THR A 98 4.99 7.08 3.96
C THR A 98 4.25 7.08 2.63
N THR A 99 4.75 7.86 1.67
CA THR A 99 4.29 7.80 0.28
C THR A 99 4.91 6.60 -0.44
N LEU A 100 4.26 6.10 -1.51
CA LEU A 100 4.82 5.00 -2.30
C LEU A 100 6.24 5.31 -2.83
N GLN A 101 6.45 6.52 -3.38
CA GLN A 101 7.78 6.97 -3.83
C GLN A 101 8.80 6.90 -2.67
N GLY A 102 8.43 7.39 -1.48
CA GLY A 102 9.32 7.37 -0.32
C GLY A 102 9.71 5.96 0.15
N ALA A 103 8.77 5.01 0.11
CA ALA A 103 9.05 3.61 0.43
C ALA A 103 10.02 2.98 -0.58
N LEU A 104 9.79 3.20 -1.88
CA LEU A 104 10.62 2.61 -2.94
C LEU A 104 12.01 3.24 -3.03
N ASP A 105 12.13 4.55 -2.82
CA ASP A 105 13.43 5.23 -2.77
C ASP A 105 14.25 4.72 -1.58
N TRP A 106 13.61 4.58 -0.41
CA TRP A 106 14.28 4.04 0.77
C TRP A 106 14.78 2.61 0.54
N ALA A 107 13.94 1.74 -0.01
CA ALA A 107 14.29 0.35 -0.31
C ALA A 107 15.43 0.24 -1.33
N LYS A 108 15.44 1.10 -2.35
CA LYS A 108 16.54 1.20 -3.32
C LYS A 108 17.87 1.59 -2.67
N ASP A 109 17.82 2.50 -1.70
CA ASP A 109 19.02 2.96 -0.98
C ASP A 109 19.46 1.96 0.13
N HIS A 110 18.60 1.03 0.53
CA HIS A 110 18.81 0.04 1.59
C HIS A 110 18.42 -1.39 1.14
N PRO A 111 19.07 -1.97 0.11
CA PRO A 111 18.62 -3.23 -0.50
C PRO A 111 18.75 -4.48 0.40
N ASP A 112 19.42 -4.36 1.55
CA ASP A 112 19.67 -5.45 2.50
C ASP A 112 18.86 -5.33 3.81
N GLN A 113 17.90 -4.39 3.88
CA GLN A 113 17.01 -4.16 5.03
C GLN A 113 15.55 -4.34 4.63
#